data_AF-A0A965UPW3-F1
#
_entry.id   AF-A0A965UPW3-F1
#
_cell.length_a   1.000
_cell.length_b   1.000
_cell.length_c   1.000
_cell.angle_alpha   90.00
_cell.angle_beta   90.00
_cell.angle_gamma   90.00
#
_symmetry.space_group_name_H-M   'P 1'
#
loop_
_entity.id
_entity.type
_entity.pdbx_description
1 polymer ?
#
loop_
_entity_poly.entity_id
_entity_poly.type
_entity_poly.pdbx_seq_one_letter_code
_entity_poly.pdbx_strand_id
1 'polypeptide(L)'
;MSAGAIRAGRAFVEIFAADSAFQQSMTRIRTSMATMGQQLRRAGTGSFFAGAALGAPLMLAVRSAANFENALFDARASAGLTAAEVDKIRVKSLELSKAGLGGPAAIAQAFTALVKAGMPLEEAMGGAAEAVIKFAANAGVDVTTAAETASDAMNVFGVSSTQATDILKAAADSSSTSVQAMVQAFSQSSAVAGMANQSMQTLAASLAIMANNGVKGSDAGTSVKTMLLRLTAPSDEAATKLREVGLSADSFRGADGKMLPLANVLDILNASLAGLTEGQRDQALLKIFGTDA
;
A
#
# COMPACT_ATOMS: atom_id res chain seq x y z
N MET A 1 -89.42 -7.46 24.69
CA MET A 1 -88.20 -6.64 24.79
C MET A 1 -87.00 -7.56 24.64
N SER A 2 -86.07 -7.17 23.79
CA SER A 2 -84.98 -7.99 23.21
C SER A 2 -83.97 -8.47 24.26
N ALA A 3 -83.68 -9.78 24.25
CA ALA A 3 -82.50 -10.37 24.87
C ALA A 3 -81.65 -10.98 23.75
N GLY A 4 -80.61 -10.25 23.33
CA GLY A 4 -79.68 -10.69 22.29
C GLY A 4 -78.72 -11.75 22.83
N ALA A 5 -78.91 -13.00 22.39
CA ALA A 5 -78.01 -14.11 22.67
C ALA A 5 -76.72 -13.99 21.86
N ILE A 6 -75.58 -13.97 22.55
CA ILE A 6 -74.25 -14.14 21.97
C ILE A 6 -74.01 -15.64 21.75
N ARG A 7 -73.76 -16.06 20.50
CA ARG A 7 -73.16 -17.37 20.19
C ARG A 7 -71.99 -17.21 19.22
N ALA A 8 -70.88 -17.80 19.65
CA ALA A 8 -69.56 -17.78 19.05
C ALA A 8 -69.50 -18.46 17.66
N GLY A 9 -68.77 -17.83 16.74
CA GLY A 9 -68.24 -18.44 15.52
C GLY A 9 -66.72 -18.28 15.50
N ARG A 10 -66.01 -19.40 15.33
CA ARG A 10 -64.55 -19.51 15.41
C ARG A 10 -63.87 -19.23 14.06
N ALA A 11 -62.66 -18.69 14.18
CA ALA A 11 -61.46 -18.88 13.36
C ALA A 11 -61.46 -18.44 11.89
N PHE A 12 -60.68 -17.38 11.62
CA PHE A 12 -59.53 -17.47 10.72
C PHE A 12 -58.33 -16.83 11.41
N VAL A 13 -57.23 -17.56 11.51
CA VAL A 13 -55.92 -17.08 11.93
C VAL A 13 -55.17 -16.76 10.64
N GLU A 14 -54.93 -15.48 10.37
CA GLU A 14 -53.85 -15.06 9.50
C GLU A 14 -52.81 -14.33 10.37
N ILE A 15 -51.72 -15.04 10.58
CA ILE A 15 -50.43 -14.48 10.98
C ILE A 15 -49.98 -13.61 9.80
N PHE A 16 -49.84 -12.30 9.98
CA PHE A 16 -48.66 -11.50 9.62
C PHE A 16 -48.92 -9.99 9.81
N ALA A 17 -48.17 -9.41 10.76
CA ALA A 17 -47.56 -8.08 10.78
C ALA A 17 -48.27 -6.87 10.12
N ALA A 18 -48.58 -5.85 10.92
CA ALA A 18 -48.13 -4.47 10.65
C ALA A 18 -48.38 -3.61 11.89
N ASP A 19 -47.33 -3.50 12.69
CA ASP A 19 -47.23 -2.71 13.90
C ASP A 19 -47.64 -1.25 13.66
N SER A 20 -48.71 -0.80 14.30
CA SER A 20 -49.13 0.61 14.26
C SER A 20 -48.07 1.54 14.85
N ALA A 21 -47.11 0.99 15.60
CA ALA A 21 -45.90 1.67 16.04
C ALA A 21 -44.91 1.94 14.89
N PHE A 22 -44.78 1.05 13.90
CA PHE A 22 -43.88 1.24 12.75
C PHE A 22 -44.41 2.29 11.77
N GLN A 23 -45.73 2.32 11.54
CA GLN A 23 -46.37 3.36 10.72
C GLN A 23 -46.29 4.74 11.39
N GLN A 24 -46.45 4.81 12.72
CA GLN A 24 -46.26 6.04 13.48
C GLN A 24 -44.79 6.48 13.53
N SER A 25 -43.83 5.56 13.63
CA SER A 25 -42.40 5.89 13.52
C SER A 25 -42.01 6.31 12.11
N MET A 26 -42.53 5.67 11.06
CA MET A 26 -42.34 6.06 9.66
C MET A 26 -42.94 7.43 9.35
N THR A 27 -44.08 7.78 9.94
CA THR A 27 -44.70 9.10 9.76
C THR A 27 -43.91 10.18 10.51
N ARG A 28 -43.40 9.90 11.73
CA ARG A 28 -42.49 10.80 12.44
C ARG A 28 -41.14 10.96 11.74
N ILE A 29 -40.62 9.90 11.13
CA ILE A 29 -39.38 9.92 10.33
C ILE A 29 -39.60 10.67 9.00
N ARG A 30 -40.73 10.46 8.31
CA ARG A 30 -41.10 11.24 7.10
C ARG A 30 -41.31 12.72 7.40
N THR A 31 -41.98 13.06 8.50
CA THR A 31 -42.19 14.45 8.91
C THR A 31 -40.88 15.08 9.38
N SER A 32 -40.02 14.36 10.12
CA SER A 32 -38.68 14.85 10.50
C SER A 32 -37.76 15.02 9.29
N MET A 33 -37.74 14.08 8.33
CA MET A 33 -36.97 14.19 7.08
C MET A 33 -37.52 15.27 6.15
N ALA A 34 -38.84 15.47 6.08
CA ALA A 34 -39.44 16.56 5.32
C ALA A 34 -39.14 17.93 5.95
N THR A 35 -39.09 18.01 7.28
CA THR A 35 -38.74 19.24 8.01
C THR A 35 -37.24 19.53 7.91
N MET A 36 -36.38 18.52 8.02
CA MET A 36 -34.93 18.63 7.81
C MET A 36 -34.58 18.92 6.34
N GLY A 37 -35.28 18.30 5.40
CA GLY A 37 -35.19 18.58 3.96
C GLY A 37 -35.74 19.96 3.57
N GLN A 38 -36.80 20.46 4.22
CA GLN A 38 -37.27 21.83 4.04
C GLN A 38 -36.36 22.86 4.73
N GLN A 39 -35.72 22.54 5.85
CA GLN A 39 -34.71 23.41 6.46
C GLN A 39 -33.41 23.43 5.64
N LEU A 40 -32.99 22.29 5.07
CA LEU A 40 -31.87 22.22 4.11
C LEU A 40 -32.19 22.89 2.77
N ARG A 41 -33.43 22.80 2.27
CA ARG A 41 -33.86 23.52 1.05
C ARG A 41 -34.07 25.02 1.30
N ARG A 42 -34.53 25.43 2.49
CA ARG A 42 -34.59 26.84 2.92
C ARG A 42 -33.21 27.42 3.24
N ALA A 43 -32.27 26.60 3.71
CA ALA A 43 -30.85 26.94 3.84
C ALA A 43 -30.05 26.75 2.53
N GLY A 44 -30.69 26.24 1.47
CA GLY A 44 -30.02 25.71 0.27
C GLY A 44 -29.99 26.62 -0.96
N THR A 45 -30.67 27.77 -1.00
CA THR A 45 -30.67 28.62 -2.21
C THR A 45 -30.67 30.14 -2.00
N GLY A 46 -30.49 30.68 -0.79
CA GLY A 46 -30.50 32.15 -0.64
C GLY A 46 -29.83 32.79 0.56
N SER A 47 -29.65 32.08 1.68
CA SER A 47 -29.19 32.69 2.94
C SER A 47 -27.79 32.29 3.38
N PHE A 48 -27.08 31.46 2.60
CA PHE A 48 -25.71 31.06 2.91
C PHE A 48 -24.69 32.20 2.68
N PHE A 49 -25.03 33.22 1.89
CA PHE A 49 -24.11 34.32 1.53
C PHE A 49 -24.05 35.47 2.54
N ALA A 50 -24.94 35.52 3.55
CA ALA A 50 -24.89 36.56 4.58
C ALA A 50 -24.11 36.14 5.86
N GLY A 51 -23.71 34.88 5.96
CA GLY A 51 -23.03 34.29 7.14
C GLY A 51 -21.74 33.53 6.81
N ALA A 52 -21.07 33.89 5.72
CA ALA A 52 -19.93 33.15 5.16
C ALA A 52 -18.68 33.09 6.07
N ALA A 53 -18.60 33.88 7.14
CA ALA A 53 -17.43 33.91 8.03
C ALA A 53 -17.41 32.80 9.10
N LEU A 54 -18.55 32.20 9.46
CA LEU A 54 -18.64 31.28 10.62
C LEU A 54 -19.00 29.82 10.27
N GLY A 55 -19.44 29.53 9.03
CA GLY A 55 -19.90 28.18 8.63
C GLY A 55 -18.81 27.27 8.04
N ALA A 56 -17.80 27.83 7.39
CA ALA A 56 -16.73 27.03 6.77
C ALA A 56 -15.93 26.17 7.77
N PRO A 57 -15.53 26.68 8.95
CA PRO A 57 -14.80 25.87 9.93
C PRO A 57 -15.61 24.69 10.49
N LEU A 58 -16.91 24.89 10.73
CA LEU A 58 -17.81 23.84 11.23
C LEU A 58 -18.07 22.75 10.18
N MET A 59 -18.29 23.12 8.92
CA MET A 59 -18.44 22.14 7.84
C MET A 59 -17.16 21.34 7.61
N LEU A 60 -15.98 21.97 7.70
CA LEU A 60 -14.70 21.28 7.61
C LEU A 60 -14.50 20.28 8.76
N ALA A 61 -14.89 20.64 9.98
CA ALA A 61 -14.82 19.75 11.14
C ALA A 61 -15.74 18.53 11.00
N VAL A 62 -16.99 18.73 10.57
CA VAL A 62 -17.94 17.62 10.31
C VAL A 62 -17.43 16.70 9.21
N ARG A 63 -16.91 17.26 8.11
CA ARG A 63 -16.34 16.47 7.01
C ARG A 63 -15.10 15.70 7.47
N SER A 64 -14.25 16.30 8.29
CA SER A 64 -13.07 15.64 8.86
C SER A 64 -13.46 14.47 9.76
N ALA A 65 -14.44 14.66 10.65
CA ALA A 65 -14.97 13.59 11.50
C ALA A 65 -15.60 12.46 10.69
N ALA A 66 -16.40 12.79 9.67
CA ALA A 66 -16.99 11.80 8.78
C ALA A 66 -15.93 11.00 8.00
N ASN A 67 -14.90 11.67 7.47
CA ASN A 67 -13.79 11.00 6.78
C ASN A 67 -13.02 10.07 7.72
N PHE A 68 -12.80 10.49 8.97
CA PHE A 68 -12.12 9.67 9.96
C PHE A 68 -12.94 8.43 10.33
N GLU A 69 -14.24 8.59 10.57
CA GLU A 69 -15.10 7.46 10.88
C GLU A 69 -15.22 6.50 9.68
N ASN A 70 -15.29 7.02 8.44
CA ASN A 70 -15.23 6.19 7.24
C ASN A 70 -13.92 5.39 7.15
N ALA A 71 -12.77 5.98 7.51
CA ALA A 71 -11.49 5.27 7.53
C ALA A 71 -11.46 4.15 8.58
N LEU A 72 -12.12 4.34 9.74
CA LEU A 72 -12.24 3.32 10.79
C LEU A 72 -13.22 2.20 10.39
N PHE A 73 -14.32 2.54 9.71
CA PHE A 73 -15.21 1.55 9.11
C PHE A 73 -14.49 0.70 8.07
N ASP A 74 -13.69 1.34 7.21
CA ASP A 74 -12.87 0.64 6.23
C ASP A 74 -11.79 -0.23 6.90
N ALA A 75 -11.16 0.24 7.98
CA ALA A 75 -10.22 -0.55 8.78
C ALA A 75 -10.87 -1.85 9.28
N ARG A 76 -12.08 -1.75 9.82
CA ARG A 76 -12.86 -2.91 10.28
C ARG A 76 -13.19 -3.86 9.14
N ALA A 77 -13.69 -3.32 8.03
CA ALA A 77 -14.22 -4.10 6.93
C ALA A 77 -13.14 -4.78 6.09
N SER A 78 -12.03 -4.07 5.82
CA SER A 78 -10.99 -4.50 4.88
C SER A 78 -9.82 -5.21 5.55
N ALA A 79 -9.52 -4.90 6.81
CA ALA A 79 -8.43 -5.53 7.57
C ALA A 79 -8.92 -6.57 8.59
N GLY A 80 -10.24 -6.81 8.68
CA GLY A 80 -10.81 -7.82 9.58
C GLY A 80 -10.70 -7.49 11.07
N LEU A 81 -10.46 -6.22 11.41
CA LEU A 81 -10.23 -5.78 12.78
C LEU A 81 -11.50 -5.87 13.65
N THR A 82 -11.31 -6.27 14.89
CA THR A 82 -12.36 -6.26 15.92
C THR A 82 -12.75 -4.84 16.31
N ALA A 83 -13.90 -4.69 16.98
CA ALA A 83 -14.33 -3.39 17.50
C ALA A 83 -13.28 -2.76 18.44
N ALA A 84 -12.68 -3.59 19.31
CA ALA A 84 -11.66 -3.14 20.26
C ALA A 84 -10.38 -2.65 19.55
N GLU A 85 -9.96 -3.32 18.49
CA GLU A 85 -8.79 -2.90 17.70
C GLU A 85 -9.05 -1.60 16.93
N VAL A 86 -10.24 -1.45 16.35
CA VAL A 86 -10.66 -0.19 15.70
C VAL A 86 -10.70 0.96 16.72
N ASP A 87 -11.14 0.70 17.95
CA ASP A 87 -11.11 1.70 19.03
C ASP A 87 -9.68 2.08 19.41
N LYS A 88 -8.74 1.11 19.48
CA LYS A 88 -7.31 1.41 19.68
C LYS A 88 -6.78 2.28 18.54
N ILE A 89 -7.08 1.95 17.28
CA ILE A 89 -6.69 2.76 16.11
C ILE A 89 -7.26 4.16 16.22
N ARG A 90 -8.53 4.31 16.62
CA ARG A 90 -9.18 5.61 16.80
C ARG A 90 -8.41 6.47 17.80
N VAL A 91 -8.15 5.93 18.98
CA VAL A 91 -7.45 6.65 20.06
C VAL A 91 -6.04 7.04 19.60
N LYS A 92 -5.27 6.09 19.05
CA LYS A 92 -3.89 6.35 18.63
C LYS A 92 -3.84 7.33 17.46
N SER A 93 -4.76 7.26 16.52
CA SER A 93 -4.82 8.20 15.38
C SER A 93 -5.08 9.64 15.84
N LEU A 94 -5.92 9.84 16.84
CA LEU A 94 -6.16 11.16 17.43
C LEU A 94 -4.95 11.67 18.21
N GLU A 95 -4.27 10.80 18.95
CA GLU A 95 -3.03 11.12 19.66
C GLU A 95 -1.94 11.58 18.69
N LEU A 96 -1.67 10.80 17.64
CA LEU A 96 -0.66 11.11 16.64
C LEU A 96 -1.02 12.35 15.81
N SER A 97 -2.31 12.55 15.53
CA SER A 97 -2.78 13.76 14.86
C SER A 97 -2.52 15.01 15.70
N LYS A 98 -2.78 14.95 17.01
CA LYS A 98 -2.46 16.03 17.95
C LYS A 98 -0.95 16.27 18.07
N ALA A 99 -0.13 15.23 17.90
CA ALA A 99 1.33 15.33 17.84
C ALA A 99 1.85 15.89 16.50
N GLY A 100 0.98 16.24 15.55
CA GLY A 100 1.35 16.90 14.30
C GLY A 100 1.67 15.96 13.14
N LEU A 101 1.38 14.66 13.26
CA LEU A 101 1.70 13.66 12.22
C LEU A 101 0.76 13.72 10.99
N GLY A 102 -0.34 14.47 11.09
CA GLY A 102 -1.31 14.64 10.01
C GLY A 102 -2.76 14.48 10.47
N GLY A 103 -3.67 14.36 9.50
CA GLY A 103 -5.09 14.15 9.79
C GLY A 103 -5.38 12.75 10.35
N PRO A 104 -6.32 12.60 11.29
CA PRO A 104 -6.58 11.31 11.94
C PRO A 104 -7.08 10.24 10.95
N ALA A 105 -7.77 10.63 9.87
CA ALA A 105 -8.18 9.72 8.79
C ALA A 105 -6.98 9.10 8.05
N ALA A 106 -5.95 9.88 7.73
CA ALA A 106 -4.75 9.38 7.06
C ALA A 106 -3.94 8.46 7.99
N ILE A 107 -3.91 8.77 9.29
CA ILE A 107 -3.25 7.92 10.28
C ILE A 107 -3.99 6.57 10.43
N ALA A 108 -5.32 6.59 10.49
CA ALA A 108 -6.12 5.36 10.48
C ALA A 108 -5.87 4.52 9.22
N GLN A 109 -5.79 5.16 8.05
CA GLN A 109 -5.44 4.48 6.79
C GLN A 109 -4.04 3.84 6.84
N ALA A 110 -3.05 4.48 7.47
CA ALA A 110 -1.72 3.90 7.67
C ALA A 110 -1.78 2.60 8.49
N PHE A 111 -2.53 2.62 9.60
CA PHE A 111 -2.73 1.42 10.42
C PHE A 111 -3.42 0.31 9.62
N THR A 112 -4.50 0.64 8.91
CA THR A 112 -5.22 -0.33 8.07
C THR A 112 -4.31 -0.94 7.01
N ALA A 113 -3.55 -0.12 6.29
CA ALA A 113 -2.66 -0.59 5.23
C ALA A 113 -1.57 -1.53 5.75
N LEU A 114 -0.95 -1.18 6.89
CA LEU A 114 0.04 -2.02 7.55
C LEU A 114 -0.54 -3.36 8.01
N VAL A 115 -1.71 -3.36 8.64
CA VAL A 115 -2.37 -4.60 9.06
C VAL A 115 -2.73 -5.47 7.86
N LYS A 116 -3.24 -4.88 6.77
CA LYS A 116 -3.52 -5.62 5.52
C LYS A 116 -2.28 -6.21 4.88
N ALA A 117 -1.13 -5.58 5.07
CA ALA A 117 0.17 -6.09 4.62
C ALA A 117 0.76 -7.17 5.57
N GLY A 118 0.00 -7.58 6.60
CA GLY A 118 0.35 -8.67 7.50
C GLY A 118 1.06 -8.23 8.79
N MET A 119 1.24 -6.93 9.01
CA MET A 119 1.87 -6.41 10.23
C MET A 119 0.93 -6.54 11.44
N PRO A 120 1.40 -7.06 12.58
CA PRO A 120 0.64 -7.03 13.83
C PRO A 120 0.25 -5.60 14.20
N LEU A 121 -0.99 -5.38 14.65
CA LEU A 121 -1.48 -4.05 15.01
C LEU A 121 -0.62 -3.37 16.09
N GLU A 122 -0.13 -4.15 17.04
CA GLU A 122 0.75 -3.71 18.12
C GLU A 122 2.08 -3.16 17.57
N GLU A 123 2.64 -3.77 16.54
CA GLU A 123 3.85 -3.28 15.86
C GLU A 123 3.56 -2.02 15.04
N ALA A 124 2.41 -1.98 14.36
CA ALA A 124 1.94 -0.80 13.66
C ALA A 124 1.82 0.41 14.62
N MET A 125 1.25 0.18 15.81
CA MET A 125 1.12 1.17 16.90
C MET A 125 2.44 1.51 17.59
N GLY A 126 3.43 0.61 17.52
CA GLY A 126 4.76 0.77 18.09
C GLY A 126 5.67 1.75 17.33
N GLY A 127 5.19 2.35 16.24
CA GLY A 127 5.91 3.40 15.50
C GLY A 127 6.01 3.15 13.99
N ALA A 128 5.65 1.96 13.51
CA ALA A 128 5.71 1.68 12.08
C ALA A 128 4.72 2.54 11.27
N ALA A 129 3.51 2.81 11.80
CA ALA A 129 2.57 3.74 11.15
C ALA A 129 3.15 5.16 11.04
N GLU A 130 3.89 5.62 12.05
CA GLU A 130 4.54 6.93 12.01
C GLU A 130 5.66 7.00 10.99
N ALA A 131 6.47 5.95 10.91
CA ALA A 131 7.52 5.83 9.91
C ALA A 131 6.93 5.84 8.49
N VAL A 132 5.86 5.09 8.26
CA VAL A 132 5.14 5.06 6.97
C VAL A 132 4.57 6.43 6.59
N ILE A 133 3.95 7.14 7.52
CA ILE A 133 3.36 8.46 7.22
C ILE A 133 4.46 9.49 6.88
N LYS A 134 5.55 9.49 7.65
CA LYS A 134 6.71 10.34 7.36
C LYS A 134 7.32 9.98 6.01
N PHE A 135 7.42 8.69 5.71
CA PHE A 135 7.90 8.24 4.42
C PHE A 135 7.00 8.65 3.27
N ALA A 136 5.68 8.47 3.38
CA ALA A 136 4.71 8.89 2.38
C ALA A 136 4.88 10.38 2.04
N ALA A 137 4.97 11.22 3.07
CA ALA A 137 5.20 12.66 2.91
C ALA A 137 6.54 12.97 2.22
N ASN A 138 7.63 12.33 2.64
CA ASN A 138 8.96 12.54 2.08
C ASN A 138 9.11 11.99 0.65
N ALA A 139 8.46 10.87 0.36
CA ALA A 139 8.51 10.19 -0.91
C ALA A 139 7.55 10.78 -1.94
N GLY A 140 6.56 11.58 -1.51
CA GLY A 140 5.52 12.11 -2.38
C GLY A 140 4.55 11.03 -2.87
N VAL A 141 4.36 9.96 -2.09
CA VAL A 141 3.42 8.87 -2.38
C VAL A 141 2.28 8.86 -1.37
N ASP A 142 1.18 8.19 -1.69
CA ASP A 142 0.11 7.99 -0.72
C ASP A 142 0.53 7.01 0.39
N VAL A 143 -0.18 7.09 1.52
CA VAL A 143 0.11 6.31 2.72
C VAL A 143 -0.01 4.80 2.48
N THR A 144 -0.90 4.37 1.57
CA THR A 144 -1.05 2.95 1.25
C THR A 144 0.18 2.45 0.50
N THR A 145 0.61 3.15 -0.56
CA THR A 145 1.84 2.82 -1.29
C THR A 145 3.06 2.79 -0.37
N ALA A 146 3.16 3.75 0.55
CA ALA A 146 4.24 3.78 1.55
C ALA A 146 4.18 2.58 2.52
N ALA A 147 2.98 2.20 2.97
CA ALA A 147 2.78 1.05 3.86
C ALA A 147 3.12 -0.27 3.17
N GLU A 148 2.67 -0.45 1.92
CA GLU A 148 2.99 -1.61 1.09
C GLU A 148 4.50 -1.71 0.87
N THR A 149 5.15 -0.61 0.49
CA THR A 149 6.61 -0.57 0.28
C THR A 149 7.38 -0.93 1.55
N ALA A 150 7.00 -0.36 2.70
CA ALA A 150 7.65 -0.65 3.97
C ALA A 150 7.43 -2.11 4.38
N SER A 151 6.23 -2.63 4.18
CA SER A 151 5.90 -4.02 4.53
C SER A 151 6.60 -5.02 3.62
N ASP A 152 6.65 -4.76 2.31
CA ASP A 152 7.44 -5.56 1.36
C ASP A 152 8.91 -5.56 1.76
N ALA A 153 9.46 -4.39 2.12
CA ALA A 153 10.84 -4.31 2.55
C ALA A 153 11.12 -5.13 3.81
N MET A 154 10.23 -5.05 4.81
CA MET A 154 10.31 -5.83 6.05
C MET A 154 10.20 -7.32 5.78
N ASN A 155 9.20 -7.74 5.01
CA ASN A 155 8.90 -9.15 4.75
C ASN A 155 9.96 -9.81 3.87
N VAL A 156 10.46 -9.09 2.86
CA VAL A 156 11.40 -9.64 1.88
C VAL A 156 12.85 -9.57 2.38
N PHE A 157 13.24 -8.48 3.03
CA PHE A 157 14.64 -8.23 3.39
C PHE A 157 14.91 -8.23 4.89
N GLY A 158 13.89 -8.36 5.75
CA GLY A 158 14.05 -8.37 7.20
C GLY A 158 14.54 -7.05 7.79
N VAL A 159 14.45 -5.94 7.03
CA VAL A 159 14.81 -4.60 7.51
C VAL A 159 13.65 -3.97 8.27
N SER A 160 13.91 -3.01 9.15
CA SER A 160 12.82 -2.20 9.73
C SER A 160 12.21 -1.23 8.71
N SER A 161 11.01 -0.73 9.00
CA SER A 161 10.37 0.30 8.18
C SER A 161 11.26 1.55 8.04
N THR A 162 11.89 2.03 9.11
CA THR A 162 12.83 3.17 9.04
C THR A 162 14.02 2.87 8.12
N GLN A 163 14.66 1.71 8.28
CA GLN A 163 15.78 1.31 7.41
C GLN A 163 15.36 1.23 5.94
N ALA A 164 14.17 0.69 5.65
CA ALA A 164 13.65 0.64 4.29
C ALA A 164 13.56 2.03 3.67
N THR A 165 13.01 2.98 4.43
CA THR A 165 12.80 4.36 3.98
C THR A 165 14.11 5.10 3.78
N ASP A 166 15.07 4.89 4.67
CA ASP A 166 16.40 5.50 4.60
C ASP A 166 17.21 4.96 3.42
N ILE A 167 17.15 3.66 3.15
CA ILE A 167 17.85 3.03 2.01
C ILE A 167 17.31 3.57 0.69
N LEU A 168 15.99 3.60 0.51
CA LEU A 168 15.38 4.09 -0.73
C LEU A 168 15.62 5.59 -0.92
N LYS A 169 15.55 6.37 0.17
CA LYS A 169 15.86 7.79 0.14
C LYS A 169 17.32 8.04 -0.22
N ALA A 170 18.26 7.36 0.43
CA ALA A 170 19.69 7.52 0.16
C ALA A 170 20.02 7.17 -1.31
N ALA A 171 19.45 6.10 -1.84
CA ALA A 171 19.64 5.70 -3.23
C ALA A 171 19.05 6.72 -4.23
N ALA A 172 17.90 7.32 -3.91
CA ALA A 172 17.33 8.40 -4.69
C ALA A 172 18.19 9.67 -4.62
N ASP A 173 18.63 10.08 -3.43
CA ASP A 173 19.48 11.26 -3.22
C ASP A 173 20.85 11.11 -3.91
N SER A 174 21.35 9.88 -4.09
CA SER A 174 22.61 9.59 -4.79
C SER A 174 22.47 9.37 -6.31
N SER A 175 21.28 9.55 -6.89
CA SER A 175 21.05 9.29 -8.31
C SER A 175 20.15 10.33 -8.97
N SER A 176 19.95 10.23 -10.29
CA SER A 176 19.13 11.17 -11.05
C SER A 176 17.60 10.93 -10.93
N THR A 177 17.15 10.13 -9.96
CA THR A 177 15.74 9.75 -9.76
C THR A 177 15.11 10.42 -8.54
N SER A 178 13.79 10.32 -8.40
CA SER A 178 13.06 10.74 -7.20
C SER A 178 12.80 9.57 -6.26
N VAL A 179 12.53 9.84 -4.98
CA VAL A 179 12.13 8.80 -4.02
C VAL A 179 10.85 8.09 -4.50
N GLN A 180 9.88 8.81 -5.07
CA GLN A 180 8.68 8.23 -5.68
C GLN A 180 9.02 7.22 -6.78
N ALA A 181 9.90 7.59 -7.72
CA ALA A 181 10.32 6.69 -8.79
C ALA A 181 11.14 5.51 -8.25
N MET A 182 11.91 5.71 -7.17
CA MET A 182 12.59 4.63 -6.48
C MET A 182 11.61 3.64 -5.84
N VAL A 183 10.53 4.13 -5.23
CA VAL A 183 9.44 3.30 -4.68
C VAL A 183 8.77 2.46 -5.79
N GLN A 184 8.47 3.06 -6.94
CA GLN A 184 7.92 2.34 -8.09
C GLN A 184 8.86 1.23 -8.58
N ALA A 185 10.15 1.57 -8.72
CA ALA A 185 11.16 0.63 -9.17
C ALA A 185 11.36 -0.53 -8.18
N PHE A 186 11.37 -0.21 -6.88
CA PHE A 186 11.46 -1.18 -5.80
C PHE A 186 10.27 -2.14 -5.81
N SER A 187 9.04 -1.64 -5.88
CA SER A 187 7.82 -2.47 -5.92
C SER A 187 7.84 -3.49 -7.07
N GLN A 188 8.42 -3.12 -8.22
CA GLN A 188 8.51 -4.02 -9.37
C GLN A 188 9.54 -5.15 -9.22
N SER A 189 10.51 -5.01 -8.31
CA SER A 189 11.71 -5.86 -8.28
C SER A 189 12.03 -6.48 -6.92
N SER A 190 11.45 -5.96 -5.83
CA SER A 190 11.73 -6.36 -4.44
C SER A 190 11.60 -7.87 -4.23
N ALA A 191 10.46 -8.45 -4.59
CA ALA A 191 10.18 -9.88 -4.41
C ALA A 191 11.22 -10.77 -5.12
N VAL A 192 11.56 -10.45 -6.37
CA VAL A 192 12.54 -11.22 -7.14
C VAL A 192 13.94 -11.05 -6.59
N ALA A 193 14.31 -9.85 -6.13
CA ALA A 193 15.58 -9.61 -5.47
C ALA A 193 15.74 -10.42 -4.18
N GLY A 194 14.70 -10.48 -3.34
CA GLY A 194 14.70 -11.32 -2.16
C GLY A 194 14.81 -12.82 -2.49
N MET A 195 14.06 -13.30 -3.47
CA MET A 195 14.17 -14.68 -3.96
C MET A 195 15.57 -14.99 -4.51
N ALA A 196 16.21 -14.01 -5.17
CA ALA A 196 17.57 -14.07 -5.66
C ALA A 196 18.62 -13.84 -4.55
N ASN A 197 18.22 -13.87 -3.26
CA ASN A 197 19.10 -13.73 -2.10
C ASN A 197 19.91 -12.41 -2.10
N GLN A 198 19.34 -11.35 -2.66
CA GLN A 198 19.94 -10.02 -2.70
C GLN A 198 19.48 -9.18 -1.52
N SER A 199 20.37 -8.30 -1.04
CA SER A 199 20.03 -7.34 0.01
C SER A 199 19.20 -6.18 -0.55
N MET A 200 18.43 -5.50 0.31
CA MET A 200 17.71 -4.29 -0.06
C MET A 200 18.67 -3.19 -0.56
N GLN A 201 19.85 -3.08 0.04
CA GLN A 201 20.88 -2.12 -0.33
C GLN A 201 21.41 -2.40 -1.74
N THR A 202 21.67 -3.67 -2.06
CA THR A 202 22.07 -4.10 -3.40
C THR A 202 20.99 -3.74 -4.42
N LEU A 203 19.72 -4.03 -4.11
CA LEU A 203 18.62 -3.66 -4.99
C LEU A 203 18.55 -2.14 -5.21
N ALA A 204 18.52 -1.35 -4.14
CA ALA A 204 18.43 0.10 -4.22
C ALA A 204 19.62 0.72 -4.99
N ALA A 205 20.83 0.20 -4.79
CA ALA A 205 22.01 0.62 -5.53
C ALA A 205 21.90 0.29 -7.03
N SER A 206 21.43 -0.91 -7.39
CA SER A 206 21.19 -1.27 -8.79
C SER A 206 20.18 -0.33 -9.44
N LEU A 207 19.08 -0.01 -8.75
CA LEU A 207 18.08 0.93 -9.25
C LEU A 207 18.63 2.35 -9.40
N ALA A 208 19.49 2.80 -8.48
CA ALA A 208 20.18 4.09 -8.57
C ALA A 208 21.14 4.15 -9.78
N ILE A 209 21.85 3.06 -10.08
CA ILE A 209 22.70 2.96 -11.28
C ILE A 209 21.86 3.04 -12.55
N MET A 210 20.76 2.27 -12.63
CA MET A 210 19.83 2.34 -13.77
C MET A 210 19.32 3.76 -13.98
N ALA A 211 18.95 4.43 -12.90
CA ALA A 211 18.49 5.82 -12.94
C ALA A 211 19.55 6.77 -13.49
N ASN A 212 20.82 6.62 -13.10
CA ASN A 212 21.93 7.42 -13.64
C ASN A 212 22.18 7.14 -15.12
N ASN A 213 21.85 5.95 -15.60
CA ASN A 213 21.86 5.59 -17.02
C ASN A 213 20.58 5.99 -17.77
N GLY A 214 19.66 6.71 -17.12
CA GLY A 214 18.45 7.26 -17.75
C GLY A 214 17.21 6.36 -17.66
N VAL A 215 17.32 5.14 -17.12
CA VAL A 215 16.18 4.22 -16.94
C VAL A 215 15.66 4.36 -15.51
N LYS A 216 14.42 4.80 -15.32
CA LYS A 216 13.88 5.19 -14.00
C LYS A 216 12.52 4.55 -13.72
N GLY A 217 12.07 4.64 -12.48
CA GLY A 217 10.72 4.21 -12.11
C GLY A 217 10.49 2.73 -12.38
N SER A 218 9.27 2.39 -12.78
CA SER A 218 8.87 1.01 -13.05
C SER A 218 9.71 0.30 -14.11
N ASP A 219 10.27 1.03 -15.09
CA ASP A 219 11.13 0.45 -16.12
C ASP A 219 12.43 -0.08 -15.51
N ALA A 220 13.08 0.72 -14.66
CA ALA A 220 14.29 0.30 -13.96
C ALA A 220 14.04 -0.94 -13.09
N GLY A 221 12.91 -0.96 -12.38
CA GLY A 221 12.50 -2.12 -11.60
C GLY A 221 12.27 -3.36 -12.46
N THR A 222 11.61 -3.21 -13.61
CA THR A 222 11.36 -4.32 -14.55
C THR A 222 12.65 -4.86 -15.13
N SER A 223 13.61 -4.00 -15.47
CA SER A 223 14.92 -4.40 -15.97
C SER A 223 15.72 -5.18 -14.92
N VAL A 224 15.82 -4.66 -13.69
CA VAL A 224 16.51 -5.38 -12.61
C VAL A 224 15.82 -6.71 -12.29
N LYS A 225 14.48 -6.75 -12.27
CA LYS A 225 13.72 -7.99 -12.13
C LYS A 225 14.07 -9.00 -13.23
N THR A 226 14.10 -8.55 -14.49
CA THR A 226 14.39 -9.41 -15.64
C THR A 226 15.82 -9.94 -15.61
N MET A 227 16.78 -9.08 -15.29
CA MET A 227 18.18 -9.44 -15.08
C MET A 227 18.32 -10.55 -14.03
N LEU A 228 17.71 -10.37 -12.86
CA LEU A 228 17.78 -11.35 -11.77
C LEU A 228 17.11 -12.68 -12.13
N LEU A 229 15.94 -12.64 -12.79
CA LEU A 229 15.28 -13.86 -13.28
C LEU A 229 16.19 -14.64 -14.23
N ARG A 230 16.85 -13.96 -15.18
CA ARG A 230 17.75 -14.61 -16.14
C ARG A 230 19.04 -15.15 -15.51
N LEU A 231 19.52 -14.54 -14.43
CA LEU A 231 20.65 -15.10 -13.66
C LEU A 231 20.23 -16.35 -12.88
N THR A 232 19.02 -16.35 -12.31
CA THR A 232 18.52 -17.50 -11.54
C THR A 232 18.12 -18.68 -12.43
N ALA A 233 17.53 -18.40 -13.59
CA ALA A 233 17.05 -19.37 -14.56
C ALA A 233 17.33 -18.85 -15.99
N PRO A 234 18.57 -19.04 -16.50
CA PRO A 234 18.93 -18.56 -17.83
C PRO A 234 18.12 -19.31 -18.92
N SER A 235 17.76 -18.59 -19.98
CA SER A 235 17.22 -19.20 -21.20
C SER A 235 18.27 -20.11 -21.86
N ASP A 236 17.86 -20.96 -22.79
CA ASP A 236 18.80 -21.82 -23.53
C ASP A 236 19.89 -21.02 -24.28
N GLU A 237 19.52 -19.84 -24.80
CA GLU A 237 20.47 -18.92 -25.43
C GLU A 237 21.45 -18.33 -24.41
N ALA A 238 20.94 -17.85 -23.27
CA ALA A 238 21.77 -17.31 -22.19
C ALA A 238 22.72 -18.37 -21.62
N ALA A 239 22.22 -19.60 -21.40
CA ALA A 239 23.02 -20.73 -20.94
C ALA A 239 24.10 -21.13 -21.95
N THR A 240 23.81 -21.02 -23.25
CA THR A 240 24.79 -21.25 -24.32
C THR A 240 25.88 -20.19 -24.30
N LYS A 241 25.51 -18.91 -24.18
CA LYS A 241 26.50 -17.83 -24.13
C LYS A 241 27.33 -17.83 -22.86
N LEU A 242 26.75 -18.18 -21.71
CA LEU A 242 27.51 -18.42 -20.48
C LEU A 242 28.58 -19.49 -20.69
N ARG A 243 28.23 -20.63 -21.32
CA ARG A 243 29.19 -21.69 -21.63
C ARG A 243 30.33 -21.23 -22.54
N GLU A 244 30.04 -20.41 -23.55
CA GLU A 244 31.06 -19.86 -24.44
C GLU A 244 32.09 -18.97 -23.73
N VAL A 245 31.69 -18.31 -22.63
CA VAL A 245 32.58 -17.48 -21.80
C VAL A 245 33.12 -18.26 -20.58
N GLY A 246 32.90 -19.58 -20.52
CA GLY A 246 33.44 -20.46 -19.48
C GLY A 246 32.64 -20.47 -18.17
N LEU A 247 31.39 -20.01 -18.20
CA LEU A 247 30.49 -19.95 -17.05
C LEU A 247 29.28 -20.88 -17.22
N SER A 248 28.58 -21.15 -16.12
CA SER A 248 27.26 -21.77 -16.09
C SER A 248 26.37 -21.06 -15.08
N ALA A 249 25.08 -21.45 -15.02
CA ALA A 249 24.18 -20.94 -13.99
C ALA A 249 24.71 -21.21 -12.56
N ASP A 250 25.41 -22.33 -12.37
CA ASP A 250 25.99 -22.71 -11.08
C ASP A 250 27.19 -21.86 -10.69
N SER A 251 27.86 -21.21 -11.66
CA SER A 251 28.95 -20.26 -11.37
C SER A 251 28.49 -19.08 -10.51
N PHE A 252 27.20 -18.78 -10.51
CA PHE A 252 26.62 -17.68 -9.74
C PHE A 252 25.98 -18.13 -8.43
N ARG A 253 26.20 -19.38 -8.01
CA ARG A 253 25.60 -19.96 -6.81
C ARG A 253 26.66 -20.32 -5.77
N GLY A 254 26.31 -20.11 -4.50
CA GLY A 254 27.07 -20.57 -3.36
C GLY A 254 26.89 -22.08 -3.13
N ALA A 255 27.66 -22.62 -2.18
CA ALA A 255 27.58 -24.04 -1.81
C ALA A 255 26.19 -24.46 -1.26
N ASP A 256 25.41 -23.50 -0.77
CA ASP A 256 24.04 -23.68 -0.30
C ASP A 256 22.99 -23.60 -1.44
N GLY A 257 23.44 -23.50 -2.69
CA GLY A 257 22.60 -23.39 -3.89
C GLY A 257 21.95 -22.01 -4.08
N LYS A 258 22.15 -21.06 -3.15
CA LYS A 258 21.62 -19.70 -3.28
C LYS A 258 22.47 -18.90 -4.24
N MET A 259 21.84 -17.94 -4.90
CA MET A 259 22.58 -17.00 -5.74
C MET A 259 23.54 -16.17 -4.87
N LEU A 260 24.75 -15.97 -5.38
CA LEU A 260 25.76 -15.11 -4.76
C LEU A 260 25.27 -13.65 -4.74
N PRO A 261 25.79 -12.81 -3.83
CA PRO A 261 25.55 -11.37 -3.89
C PRO A 261 25.92 -10.83 -5.27
N LEU A 262 25.12 -9.90 -5.79
CA LEU A 262 25.27 -9.39 -7.16
C LEU A 262 26.67 -8.84 -7.43
N ALA A 263 27.32 -8.23 -6.43
CA ALA A 263 28.71 -7.79 -6.54
C ALA A 263 29.66 -8.94 -6.95
N ASN A 264 29.54 -10.09 -6.30
CA ASN A 264 30.36 -11.27 -6.60
C ASN A 264 30.00 -11.84 -7.99
N VAL A 265 28.72 -11.82 -8.37
CA VAL A 265 28.28 -12.24 -9.71
C VAL A 265 28.91 -11.35 -10.79
N LEU A 266 28.94 -10.04 -10.57
CA LEU A 266 29.57 -9.08 -11.47
C LEU A 266 31.09 -9.28 -11.56
N ASP A 267 31.76 -9.59 -10.45
CA ASP A 267 33.19 -9.91 -10.45
C ASP A 267 33.51 -11.15 -11.29
N ILE A 268 32.69 -12.21 -11.15
CA ILE A 268 32.83 -13.44 -11.94
C ILE A 268 32.62 -13.17 -13.43
N LEU A 269 31.59 -12.39 -13.78
CA LEU A 269 31.33 -11.98 -15.16
C LEU A 269 32.47 -11.13 -15.72
N ASN A 270 32.95 -10.13 -14.98
CA ASN A 270 34.05 -9.27 -15.42
C ASN A 270 35.34 -10.07 -15.67
N ALA A 271 35.67 -11.03 -14.80
CA ALA A 271 36.82 -11.89 -14.97
C ALA A 271 36.70 -12.77 -16.24
N SER A 272 35.53 -13.35 -16.47
CA SER A 272 35.22 -14.18 -17.63
C SER A 272 35.22 -13.39 -18.96
N LEU A 273 34.80 -12.12 -18.93
CA LEU A 273 34.71 -11.25 -20.11
C LEU A 273 35.95 -10.37 -20.35
N ALA A 274 36.99 -10.47 -19.51
CA ALA A 274 38.16 -9.60 -19.55
C ALA A 274 38.95 -9.68 -20.88
N GLY A 275 38.94 -10.84 -21.53
CA GLY A 275 39.64 -11.07 -22.80
C GLY A 275 38.85 -10.68 -24.06
N LEU A 276 37.60 -10.25 -23.92
CA LEU A 276 36.74 -9.88 -25.05
C LEU A 276 36.88 -8.41 -25.43
N THR A 277 36.69 -8.10 -26.71
CA THR A 277 36.51 -6.73 -27.18
C THR A 277 35.20 -6.15 -26.67
N GLU A 278 35.06 -4.82 -26.68
CA GLU A 278 33.85 -4.12 -26.23
C GLU A 278 32.59 -4.63 -26.94
N GLY A 279 32.59 -4.70 -28.27
CA GLY A 279 31.43 -5.22 -29.02
C GLY A 279 31.14 -6.71 -28.76
N GLN A 280 32.15 -7.54 -28.47
CA GLN A 280 31.94 -8.94 -28.07
C GLN A 280 31.33 -9.03 -26.66
N ARG A 281 31.76 -8.16 -25.76
CA ARG A 281 31.24 -8.07 -24.39
C ARG A 281 29.78 -7.64 -24.41
N ASP A 282 29.44 -6.59 -25.16
CA ASP A 282 28.07 -6.09 -25.27
C ASP A 282 27.13 -7.16 -25.85
N GLN A 283 27.57 -7.86 -26.90
CA GLN A 283 26.80 -8.94 -27.49
C GLN A 283 26.61 -10.12 -26.51
N ALA A 284 27.64 -10.45 -25.73
CA ALA A 284 27.53 -11.50 -24.71
C ALA A 284 26.53 -11.11 -23.63
N LEU A 285 26.64 -9.89 -23.09
CA LEU A 285 25.74 -9.37 -22.06
C LEU A 285 24.29 -9.28 -22.57
N LEU A 286 24.07 -8.77 -23.78
CA LEU A 286 22.74 -8.71 -24.40
C LEU A 286 22.09 -10.09 -24.55
N LYS A 287 22.87 -11.15 -24.81
CA LYS A 287 22.32 -12.50 -24.92
C LYS A 287 22.09 -13.17 -23.57
N ILE A 288 22.95 -12.88 -22.58
CA ILE A 288 22.81 -13.39 -21.21
C ILE A 288 21.59 -12.74 -20.54
N PHE A 289 21.48 -11.41 -20.62
CA PHE A 289 20.50 -10.61 -19.89
C PHE A 289 19.30 -10.17 -20.73
N GLY A 290 19.41 -10.21 -22.06
CA GLY A 290 18.33 -9.76 -22.96
C GLY A 290 18.32 -8.26 -23.18
N THR A 291 17.33 -7.83 -23.96
CA THR A 291 17.11 -6.43 -24.31
C THR A 291 16.37 -5.64 -23.25
N ASP A 292 15.70 -6.33 -22.33
CA ASP A 292 14.82 -5.71 -21.34
C ASP A 292 15.52 -5.51 -19.98
N ALA A 293 16.76 -6.02 -19.85
CA ALA A 293 17.57 -5.98 -18.63
C ALA A 293 18.60 -4.85 -18.66
#